data_AF-A0A6V7IMI5-F1
#
_entry.id   AF-A0A6V7IMI5-F1
#
_cell.length_a   1.000
_cell.length_b   1.000
_cell.length_c   1.000
_cell.angle_alpha   90.00
_cell.angle_beta   90.00
_cell.angle_gamma   90.00
#
_symmetry.space_group_name_H-M   'P 1'
#
loop_
_entity.id
_entity.type
_entity.pdbx_description
1 polymer ?
#
loop_
_entity_poly.entity_id
_entity_poly.type
_entity_poly.pdbx_seq_one_letter_code
_entity_poly.pdbx_strand_id
1 'polypeptide(L)'
;YYEEYRRVQKTPEWQAKEGQLSDLIKNVSVWTGKETDGVRFLFHLYHALTAEAAMGLELPVWANDIYPDGLLMNATALHYDHLSYNTKMIRLNG
;
A
#
# COMPACT_ATOMS: atom_id res chain seq x y z
N TYR A 1 10.19 13.98 9.47
CA TYR A 1 9.21 13.27 8.60
C TYR A 1 8.69 11.99 9.25
N TYR A 2 9.55 10.99 9.49
CA TYR A 2 9.15 9.66 10.00
C TYR A 2 8.35 9.65 11.32
N GLU A 3 8.63 10.57 12.25
CA GLU A 3 7.84 10.67 13.49
C GLU A 3 6.40 11.09 13.23
N GLU A 4 6.20 12.07 12.33
CA GLU A 4 4.87 12.55 11.95
C GLU A 4 4.12 11.48 11.15
N TYR A 5 4.82 10.78 10.25
CA TYR A 5 4.29 9.62 9.53
C TYR A 5 3.73 8.56 10.49
N ARG A 6 4.52 8.16 11.50
CA ARG A 6 4.10 7.20 12.54
C ARG A 6 2.99 7.74 13.44
N ARG A 7 2.95 9.06 13.67
CA ARG A 7 1.87 9.70 14.44
C ARG A 7 0.55 9.59 13.68
N VAL A 8 0.55 9.88 12.38
CA VAL A 8 -0.64 9.74 11.52
C VAL A 8 -1.16 8.31 11.52
N GLN A 9 -0.27 7.31 11.47
CA GLN A 9 -0.68 5.89 11.53
C GLN A 9 -1.47 5.51 12.79
N LYS A 10 -1.27 6.23 13.89
CA LYS A 10 -1.96 5.99 15.16
C LYS A 10 -3.28 6.73 15.29
N THR A 11 -3.67 7.52 14.29
CA THR A 11 -4.93 8.26 14.32
C THR A 11 -6.11 7.33 14.00
N PRO A 12 -7.30 7.54 14.60
CA PRO A 12 -8.48 6.75 14.29
C PRO A 12 -8.87 6.81 12.81
N GLU A 13 -8.67 7.96 12.16
CA GLU A 13 -8.96 8.14 10.74
C GLU A 13 -8.07 7.24 9.87
N TRP A 14 -6.76 7.22 10.13
CA TRP A 14 -5.85 6.34 9.41
C TRP A 14 -6.17 4.87 9.64
N GLN A 15 -6.37 4.47 10.90
CA GLN A 15 -6.70 3.09 11.24
C GLN A 15 -8.01 2.62 10.60
N ALA A 16 -9.00 3.51 10.46
CA ALA A 16 -10.24 3.19 9.74
C ALA A 16 -9.99 2.96 8.25
N LYS A 17 -9.18 3.81 7.59
CA LYS A 17 -8.81 3.65 6.17
C LYS A 17 -8.00 2.37 5.94
N GLU A 18 -6.99 2.11 6.77
CA GLU A 18 -6.18 0.88 6.70
C GLU A 18 -7.01 -0.37 7.02
N GLY A 19 -7.96 -0.28 7.96
CA GLY A 19 -8.87 -1.37 8.31
C GLY A 19 -9.73 -1.87 7.14
N GLN A 20 -10.10 -0.99 6.20
CA GLN A 20 -10.82 -1.35 4.98
C GLN A 20 -9.98 -2.25 4.04
N LEU A 21 -8.66 -2.28 4.21
CA LEU A 21 -7.73 -3.08 3.41
C LEU A 21 -7.23 -4.33 4.17
N SER A 22 -7.73 -4.58 5.38
CA SER A 22 -7.25 -5.67 6.24
C SER A 22 -7.33 -7.05 5.57
N ASP A 23 -8.42 -7.34 4.86
CA ASP A 23 -8.59 -8.59 4.12
C ASP A 23 -7.57 -8.71 2.97
N LEU A 24 -7.31 -7.61 2.25
CA LEU A 24 -6.30 -7.59 1.19
C LEU A 24 -4.90 -7.82 1.77
N ILE A 25 -4.55 -7.12 2.87
CA ILE A 25 -3.27 -7.29 3.56
C ILE A 25 -3.08 -8.76 3.96
N LYS A 26 -4.10 -9.37 4.55
CA LYS A 26 -4.07 -10.78 4.95
C LYS A 26 -3.90 -11.72 3.76
N ASN A 27 -4.67 -11.53 2.69
CA ASN A 27 -4.60 -12.38 1.50
C ASN A 27 -3.22 -12.32 0.84
N VAL A 28 -2.69 -11.12 0.66
CA VAL A 28 -1.36 -10.95 0.05
C VAL A 28 -0.26 -11.49 0.95
N SER A 29 -0.39 -11.37 2.28
CA SER A 29 0.54 -12.01 3.22
C SER A 29 0.61 -13.53 2.98
N VAL A 30 -0.55 -14.18 2.82
CA VAL A 30 -0.65 -15.61 2.55
C VAL A 30 -0.09 -15.96 1.16
N TRP A 31 -0.44 -15.20 0.13
CA TRP A 31 0.00 -15.49 -1.25
C TRP A 31 1.50 -15.29 -1.47
N THR A 32 2.10 -14.33 -0.79
CA THR A 32 3.51 -13.98 -0.96
C THR A 32 4.42 -14.64 0.08
N GLY A 33 3.86 -15.17 1.17
CA GLY A 33 4.62 -15.70 2.31
C GLY A 33 5.41 -14.64 3.07
N LYS A 34 5.09 -13.35 2.89
CA LYS A 34 5.78 -12.23 3.53
C LYS A 34 4.93 -11.62 4.65
N GLU A 35 5.59 -11.24 5.73
CA GLU A 35 5.01 -10.36 6.74
C GLU A 35 4.73 -8.98 6.12
N THR A 36 3.59 -8.41 6.47
CA THR A 36 3.08 -7.18 5.82
C THR A 36 3.22 -5.99 6.75
N ASP A 37 3.91 -4.94 6.28
CA ASP A 37 3.94 -3.60 6.91
C ASP A 37 2.71 -2.78 6.46
N GLY A 38 1.52 -3.36 6.61
CA GLY A 38 0.23 -2.71 6.30
C GLY A 38 0.11 -2.19 4.86
N VAL A 39 -0.47 -0.99 4.71
CA VAL A 39 -0.68 -0.33 3.40
C VAL A 39 0.62 -0.12 2.62
N ARG A 40 1.75 0.12 3.30
CA ARG A 40 3.05 0.31 2.65
C ARG A 40 3.53 -0.93 1.92
N PHE A 41 3.24 -2.11 2.46
CA PHE A 41 3.58 -3.36 1.78
C PHE A 41 2.78 -3.53 0.48
N LEU A 42 1.50 -3.19 0.49
CA LEU A 42 0.64 -3.21 -0.71
C LEU A 42 1.15 -2.24 -1.78
N PHE A 43 1.56 -1.04 -1.37
CA PHE A 43 2.19 -0.06 -2.26
C PHE A 43 3.45 -0.61 -2.94
N HIS A 44 4.35 -1.25 -2.19
CA HIS A 44 5.54 -1.86 -2.78
C HIS A 44 5.19 -3.01 -3.74
N LEU A 45 4.18 -3.82 -3.39
CA LEU A 45 3.75 -4.91 -4.25
C LEU A 45 3.20 -4.40 -5.58
N TYR A 46 2.38 -3.35 -5.57
CA TYR A 46 1.88 -2.72 -6.80
C TYR A 46 3.01 -2.35 -7.77
N HIS A 47 4.06 -1.72 -7.23
CA HIS A 47 5.22 -1.30 -8.03
C HIS A 47 6.06 -2.48 -8.49
N ALA A 48 6.20 -3.53 -7.67
CA ALA A 48 6.88 -4.76 -8.06
C ALA A 48 6.17 -5.45 -9.24
N LEU A 49 4.85 -5.66 -9.14
CA LEU A 49 4.05 -6.24 -10.24
C LEU A 49 4.11 -5.38 -11.50
N THR A 50 4.11 -4.05 -11.35
CA THR A 50 4.27 -3.13 -12.49
C THR A 50 5.62 -3.27 -13.17
N ALA A 51 6.70 -3.41 -12.40
CA ALA A 51 8.03 -3.64 -12.95
C ALA A 51 8.11 -5.00 -13.66
N GLU A 52 7.57 -6.06 -13.05
CA GLU A 52 7.52 -7.40 -13.63
C GLU A 52 6.72 -7.42 -14.95
N ALA A 53 5.55 -6.80 -14.98
CA ALA A 53 4.74 -6.67 -16.19
C ALA A 53 5.46 -5.87 -17.29
N ALA A 54 6.13 -4.77 -16.93
CA ALA A 54 6.92 -3.98 -17.87
C ALA A 54 8.12 -4.75 -18.45
N MET A 55 8.63 -5.74 -17.72
CA MET A 55 9.66 -6.68 -18.18
C MET A 55 9.10 -7.83 -19.03
N GLY A 56 7.77 -7.91 -19.21
CA GLY A 56 7.10 -8.99 -19.93
C GLY A 56 7.06 -10.31 -19.16
N LEU A 57 7.22 -10.28 -17.83
CA LEU A 57 7.10 -11.46 -16.98
C LEU A 57 5.62 -11.80 -16.76
N GLU A 58 5.33 -13.09 -16.65
CA GLU A 58 4.01 -13.57 -16.27
C GLU A 58 3.76 -13.28 -14.79
N LEU A 59 2.67 -12.56 -14.49
CA LEU A 59 2.29 -12.26 -13.12
C LEU A 59 1.59 -13.46 -12.48
N PRO A 60 1.65 -13.60 -11.14
CA PRO A 60 0.89 -14.63 -10.44
C PRO A 60 -0.62 -14.53 -10.70
N VAL A 61 -1.30 -15.66 -10.85
CA VAL A 61 -2.75 -15.70 -11.17
C VAL A 61 -3.61 -14.90 -10.20
N TRP A 62 -3.27 -14.90 -8.91
CA TRP A 62 -4.01 -14.15 -7.88
C TRP A 62 -3.92 -12.62 -8.07
N ALA A 63 -2.92 -12.12 -8.79
CA ALA A 63 -2.75 -10.68 -9.00
C ALA A 63 -3.82 -10.12 -9.94
N ASN A 64 -4.35 -10.93 -10.86
CA ASN A 64 -5.34 -10.50 -11.86
C ASN A 64 -6.62 -9.92 -11.24
N ASP A 65 -6.99 -10.34 -10.03
CA ASP A 65 -8.20 -9.87 -9.35
C ASP A 65 -8.01 -8.52 -8.63
N ILE A 66 -6.76 -8.08 -8.44
CA ILE A 66 -6.43 -6.89 -7.62
C ILE A 66 -5.51 -5.87 -8.31
N TYR A 67 -4.88 -6.24 -9.42
CA TYR A 67 -3.92 -5.48 -10.22
C TYR A 67 -4.27 -5.59 -11.72
N PRO A 68 -4.04 -4.56 -12.56
CA PRO A 68 -3.54 -3.23 -12.20
C PRO A 68 -4.62 -2.34 -11.58
N ASP A 69 -5.87 -2.50 -12.03
CA ASP A 69 -7.01 -1.73 -11.56
C ASP A 69 -7.76 -2.55 -10.51
N GLY A 70 -7.77 -2.09 -9.25
CA GLY A 70 -8.40 -2.83 -8.17
C GLY A 70 -8.00 -2.36 -6.77
N LEU A 71 -8.15 -3.26 -5.79
CA LEU A 71 -7.85 -2.94 -4.39
C LEU A 71 -6.37 -2.58 -4.17
N LEU A 72 -5.45 -3.11 -4.99
CA LEU A 72 -4.03 -2.79 -4.89
C LEU A 72 -3.72 -1.36 -5.36
N MET A 73 -4.46 -0.86 -6.36
CA MET A 73 -4.42 0.55 -6.76
C MET A 73 -4.94 1.46 -5.64
N ASN A 74 -6.07 1.10 -5.01
CA ASN A 74 -6.64 1.89 -3.90
C ASN A 74 -5.67 1.97 -2.71
N ALA A 75 -5.02 0.86 -2.37
CA ALA A 75 -4.00 0.83 -1.33
C ALA A 75 -2.78 1.70 -1.68
N THR A 76 -2.38 1.69 -2.95
CA THR A 76 -1.28 2.53 -3.47
C THR A 76 -1.63 4.01 -3.37
N ALA A 77 -2.84 4.41 -3.77
CA ALA A 77 -3.34 5.78 -3.61
C ALA A 77 -3.36 6.21 -2.14
N LEU A 78 -3.87 5.35 -1.24
CA LEU A 78 -3.88 5.61 0.19
C LEU A 78 -2.46 5.80 0.76
N HIS A 79 -1.46 5.08 0.26
CA HIS A 79 -0.08 5.30 0.66
C HIS A 79 0.45 6.67 0.20
N TYR A 80 0.15 7.08 -1.05
CA TYR A 80 0.51 8.43 -1.52
C TYR A 80 -0.14 9.54 -0.67
N ASP A 81 -1.41 9.37 -0.32
CA ASP A 81 -2.10 10.27 0.60
C ASP A 81 -1.39 10.32 1.95
N HIS A 82 -0.90 9.18 2.46
CA HIS A 82 -0.15 9.14 3.71
C HIS A 82 1.14 9.96 3.63
N LEU A 83 1.90 9.83 2.53
CA LEU A 83 3.16 10.54 2.35
C LEU A 83 2.99 12.07 2.38
N SER A 84 1.78 12.56 2.09
CA SER A 84 1.43 13.98 2.02
C SER A 84 0.25 14.38 2.92
N TYR A 85 -0.05 13.57 3.95
CA TYR A 85 -1.33 13.60 4.68
C TYR A 85 -1.72 14.95 5.28
N ASN A 86 -0.75 15.72 5.75
CA ASN A 86 -0.99 17.02 6.36
C ASN A 86 0.11 18.02 6.00
N THR A 87 -0.14 19.30 6.25
CA THR A 87 0.79 20.39 5.93
C THR A 87 2.19 20.18 6.53
N LYS A 88 2.27 19.57 7.72
CA LYS A 88 3.56 19.26 8.36
C LYS A 88 4.30 18.15 7.62
N MET A 89 3.61 17.10 7.18
CA MET A 89 4.19 16.03 6.35
C MET A 89 4.66 16.57 5.01
N ILE A 90 3.83 17.35 4.31
CA ILE A 90 4.19 17.98 3.03
C ILE A 90 5.48 18.79 3.17
N ARG A 91 5.56 19.68 4.16
CA ARG A 91 6.78 20.48 4.42
C ARG A 91 8.01 19.65 4.78
N LEU A 92 7.82 18.49 5.41
CA LEU A 92 8.92 17.61 5.81
C LEU A 92 9.34 16.63 4.70
N ASN A 93 8.51 16.45 3.68
CA ASN A 93 8.75 15.52 2.57
C ASN A 93 9.59 16.15 1.44
N GLY A 94 9.64 17.48 1.36
CA GLY A 94 10.39 18.24 0.35
C GLY A 94 9.47 19.05 -0.54
#